data_AF-V9EJG8-F1
#
_entry.id   AF-V9EJG8-F1
#
_cell.length_a   1.000
_cell.length_b   1.000
_cell.length_c   1.000
_cell.angle_alpha   90.00
_cell.angle_beta   90.00
_cell.angle_gamma   90.00
#
_symmetry.space_group_name_H-M   'P 1'
#
loop_
_entity.id
_entity.type
_entity.pdbx_description
1 polymer ?
#
loop_
_entity_poly.entity_id
_entity_poly.type
_entity_poly.pdbx_seq_one_letter_code
_entity_poly.pdbx_strand_id
1 'polypeptide(L)'
;MSYRCSTKSVAERNKQIDSVKKSSSEIVPPDWGTYAKTIICTHGFKHRYRGKGKRPRQEVRPMGCMTQINVCVQLVSEQPSKFAVCVSKTALTHNHKLGLRSYKHYAANRMSVNGEVLETVDSLWKAGAKTKSILKFIVENSDSNPTPQDAQNLIRNLKKRAQGGMTRSHRIKSGCWTFARFLATWVVYLWTRPTKRESQLALRSKQNTLWIYSTDSQWR
;
A
#
# COMPACT_ATOMS: atom_id res chain seq x y z
N MET A 1 11.76 12.38 -9.38
CA MET A 1 11.08 13.34 -10.29
C MET A 1 9.82 12.60 -10.57
N SER A 2 8.65 13.10 -10.17
CA SER A 2 7.45 12.30 -10.49
C SER A 2 7.36 12.24 -12.00
N TYR A 3 7.34 11.03 -12.53
CA TYR A 3 7.20 10.75 -13.95
C TYR A 3 6.02 9.82 -14.12
N ARG A 4 5.39 9.87 -15.27
CA ARG A 4 4.41 8.87 -15.66
C ARG A 4 5.12 7.86 -16.54
N CYS A 5 4.82 6.58 -16.36
CA CYS A 5 5.30 5.55 -17.25
C CYS A 5 4.15 4.88 -18.00
N SER A 6 4.45 4.46 -19.22
CA SER A 6 3.66 3.51 -20.01
C SER A 6 4.54 2.30 -20.29
N THR A 7 3.99 1.10 -20.14
CA THR A 7 4.74 -0.15 -20.28
C THR A 7 4.12 -1.00 -21.38
N LYS A 8 4.97 -1.71 -22.13
CA LYS A 8 4.58 -2.77 -23.06
C LYS A 8 5.02 -4.11 -22.49
N SER A 9 4.12 -5.08 -22.48
CA SER A 9 4.43 -6.41 -21.94
C SER A 9 5.24 -7.24 -22.93
N VAL A 10 6.07 -8.15 -22.40
CA VAL A 10 6.80 -9.13 -23.23
C VAL A 10 5.81 -10.06 -23.93
N ALA A 11 4.81 -10.57 -23.19
CA ALA A 11 3.81 -11.48 -23.71
C ALA A 11 3.06 -10.91 -24.93
N GLU A 12 2.65 -9.63 -24.87
CA GLU A 12 1.96 -8.98 -25.98
C GLU A 12 2.88 -8.78 -27.20
N ARG A 13 4.16 -8.42 -26.97
CA ARG A 13 5.14 -8.30 -28.05
C ARG A 13 5.41 -9.65 -28.71
N ASN A 14 5.66 -10.70 -27.94
CA ASN A 14 5.99 -12.01 -28.50
C ASN A 14 4.83 -12.54 -29.35
N LYS A 15 3.58 -12.39 -28.87
CA LYS A 15 2.39 -12.70 -29.68
C LYS A 15 2.34 -11.93 -31.01
N GLN A 16 2.75 -10.66 -31.01
CA GLN A 16 2.83 -9.86 -32.24
C GLN A 16 3.93 -10.38 -33.17
N ILE A 17 5.10 -10.75 -32.64
CA ILE A 17 6.20 -11.35 -33.41
C ILE A 17 5.73 -12.65 -34.07
N ASP A 18 5.12 -13.56 -33.29
CA ASP A 18 4.62 -14.85 -33.79
C ASP A 18 3.55 -14.70 -34.88
N SER A 19 2.72 -13.65 -34.79
CA SER A 19 1.68 -13.36 -35.79
C SER A 19 2.25 -12.87 -37.13
N VAL A 20 3.49 -12.38 -37.15
CA VAL A 20 4.16 -11.85 -38.34
C VAL A 20 5.02 -12.95 -38.96
N LYS A 21 4.58 -13.49 -40.11
CA LYS A 21 5.20 -14.64 -40.82
C LYS A 21 6.70 -14.52 -41.15
N LYS A 22 7.34 -13.35 -40.99
CA LYS A 22 8.77 -13.08 -41.23
C LYS A 22 9.32 -11.96 -40.34
N SER A 23 9.20 -12.07 -39.03
CA SER A 23 9.88 -11.13 -38.12
C SER A 23 11.35 -11.53 -37.91
N SER A 24 12.28 -10.60 -38.11
CA SER A 24 13.70 -10.76 -37.73
C SER A 24 13.97 -10.54 -36.23
N SER A 25 12.93 -10.27 -35.45
CA SER A 25 13.04 -9.97 -34.03
C SER A 25 13.04 -11.25 -33.19
N GLU A 26 14.05 -11.42 -32.35
CA GLU A 26 14.13 -12.55 -31.42
C GLU A 26 13.10 -12.45 -30.30
N ILE A 27 12.64 -13.61 -29.84
CA ILE A 27 11.67 -13.77 -28.77
C ILE A 27 12.34 -13.42 -27.44
N VAL A 28 11.76 -12.48 -26.69
CA VAL A 28 12.25 -12.11 -25.37
C VAL A 28 11.68 -13.10 -24.33
N PRO A 29 12.46 -13.54 -23.33
CA PRO A 29 11.96 -14.46 -22.31
C PRO A 29 10.69 -13.95 -21.62
N PRO A 30 9.61 -14.76 -21.54
CA PRO A 30 8.30 -14.32 -21.05
C PRO A 30 8.32 -13.90 -19.57
N ASP A 31 9.23 -14.45 -18.77
CA ASP A 31 9.36 -14.19 -17.33
C ASP A 31 9.74 -12.74 -16.99
N TRP A 32 10.26 -11.98 -17.97
CA TRP A 32 10.72 -10.60 -17.74
C TRP A 32 9.57 -9.59 -17.60
N GLY A 33 8.34 -9.98 -17.95
CA GLY A 33 7.13 -9.19 -17.76
C GLY A 33 7.00 -7.97 -18.67
N THR A 34 7.93 -7.00 -18.60
CA THR A 34 7.92 -5.76 -19.39
C THR A 34 9.06 -5.70 -20.41
N TYR A 35 8.71 -5.51 -21.68
CA TYR A 35 9.65 -5.38 -22.79
C TYR A 35 10.15 -3.94 -22.98
N ALA A 36 9.23 -2.97 -22.88
CA ALA A 36 9.54 -1.56 -23.10
C ALA A 36 8.81 -0.68 -22.09
N LYS A 37 9.48 0.40 -21.70
CA LYS A 37 8.93 1.44 -20.83
C LYS A 37 9.19 2.81 -21.45
N THR A 38 8.12 3.57 -21.58
CA THR A 38 8.14 4.99 -21.93
C THR A 38 7.95 5.81 -20.67
N ILE A 39 8.93 6.63 -20.34
CA ILE A 39 8.91 7.57 -19.21
C ILE A 39 8.65 8.96 -19.78
N ILE A 40 7.62 9.64 -19.27
CA ILE A 40 7.26 11.00 -19.67
C ILE A 40 7.21 11.93 -18.46
N CYS A 41 7.45 13.21 -18.72
CA CYS A 41 7.27 14.26 -17.72
C CYS A 41 5.81 14.28 -17.23
N THR A 42 5.60 14.55 -15.93
CA THR A 42 4.28 14.80 -15.35
C THR A 42 3.55 15.95 -16.01
N HIS A 43 4.23 16.89 -16.66
CA HIS A 43 3.60 18.00 -17.35
C HIS A 43 3.36 17.72 -18.85
N GLY A 44 3.71 16.53 -19.35
CA GLY A 44 3.65 16.21 -20.79
C GLY A 44 2.33 15.64 -21.31
N PHE A 45 1.39 15.31 -20.42
CA PHE A 45 0.15 14.66 -20.83
C PHE A 45 -0.97 15.66 -21.14
N LYS A 46 -1.89 15.30 -22.03
CA LYS A 46 -3.14 16.06 -22.21
C LYS A 46 -4.07 15.80 -21.03
N HIS A 47 -4.55 16.85 -20.38
CA HIS A 47 -5.46 16.73 -19.24
C HIS A 47 -6.70 15.90 -19.59
N ARG A 48 -6.92 14.77 -18.90
CA ARG A 48 -8.18 14.00 -19.02
C ARG A 48 -9.12 14.41 -17.90
N TYR A 49 -10.20 15.10 -18.26
CA TYR A 49 -11.24 15.48 -17.31
C TYR A 49 -12.00 14.23 -16.84
N ARG A 50 -12.08 14.02 -15.52
CA ARG A 50 -12.79 12.88 -14.88
C ARG A 50 -13.85 13.32 -13.86
N GLY A 51 -14.05 14.63 -13.69
CA GLY A 51 -14.96 15.19 -12.70
C GLY A 51 -16.29 15.65 -13.29
N LYS A 52 -17.25 16.01 -12.44
CA LYS A 52 -18.46 16.77 -12.82
C LYS A 52 -18.38 18.25 -12.41
N GLY A 53 -17.18 18.76 -12.12
CA GLY A 53 -16.94 20.18 -11.79
C GLY A 53 -17.21 20.58 -10.33
N LYS A 54 -17.61 19.64 -9.46
CA LYS A 54 -18.06 19.93 -8.08
C LYS A 54 -16.97 20.26 -7.05
N ARG A 55 -15.68 20.10 -7.38
CA ARG A 55 -14.57 20.38 -6.44
C ARG A 55 -13.59 21.36 -7.07
N PRO A 56 -13.03 22.30 -6.29
CA PRO A 56 -12.05 23.26 -6.78
C PRO A 56 -10.84 22.55 -7.37
N ARG A 57 -10.34 23.12 -8.46
CA ARG A 57 -9.34 22.52 -9.34
C ARG A 57 -7.98 22.47 -8.65
N GLN A 58 -7.34 21.31 -8.65
CA GLN A 58 -5.92 21.20 -8.31
C GLN A 58 -5.11 21.82 -9.47
N GLU A 59 -4.25 22.80 -9.19
CA GLU A 59 -3.52 23.62 -10.17
C GLU A 59 -2.40 22.88 -10.93
N VAL A 60 -2.37 21.55 -10.94
CA VAL A 60 -1.38 20.82 -11.71
C VAL A 60 -1.79 20.85 -13.19
N ARG A 61 -1.55 21.98 -13.84
CA ARG A 61 -1.78 22.17 -15.27
C ARG A 61 -0.73 21.36 -16.04
N PRO A 62 -1.14 20.49 -16.98
CA PRO A 62 -0.20 20.00 -17.95
C PRO A 62 0.29 21.16 -18.80
N MET A 63 1.61 21.28 -18.93
CA MET A 63 2.27 22.35 -19.68
C MET A 63 2.63 21.92 -21.11
N GLY A 64 2.17 20.75 -21.56
CA GLY A 64 2.53 20.21 -22.87
C GLY A 64 4.01 19.87 -22.98
N CYS A 65 4.65 19.48 -21.87
CA CYS A 65 6.07 19.14 -21.84
C CYS A 65 6.38 17.92 -22.74
N MET A 66 7.24 18.08 -23.74
CA MET A 66 7.54 17.02 -24.70
C MET A 66 8.63 16.05 -24.23
N THR A 67 9.12 16.18 -23.00
CA THR A 67 10.17 15.32 -22.48
C THR A 67 9.70 13.87 -22.39
N GLN A 68 10.46 12.98 -23.02
CA GLN A 68 10.16 11.57 -23.11
C GLN A 68 11.45 10.76 -23.23
N ILE A 69 11.52 9.65 -22.50
CA ILE A 69 12.57 8.65 -22.62
C ILE A 69 11.90 7.32 -22.89
N ASN A 70 12.22 6.70 -24.02
CA ASN A 70 11.77 5.36 -24.36
C ASN A 70 12.92 4.39 -24.16
N VAL A 71 12.66 3.36 -23.38
CA VAL A 71 13.61 2.32 -23.06
C VAL A 71 12.99 0.99 -23.49
N CYS A 72 13.74 0.16 -24.21
CA CYS A 72 13.31 -1.19 -24.55
C CYS A 72 14.46 -2.19 -24.46
N VAL A 73 14.12 -3.45 -24.25
CA VAL A 73 15.05 -4.55 -24.36
C VAL A 73 15.40 -4.77 -25.84
N GLN A 74 16.68 -4.93 -26.15
CA GLN A 74 17.16 -5.28 -27.50
C GLN A 74 18.18 -6.41 -27.39
N LEU A 75 18.22 -7.25 -28.42
CA LEU A 75 19.28 -8.24 -28.58
C LEU A 75 20.57 -7.52 -29.03
N VAL A 76 21.69 -7.85 -28.40
CA VAL A 76 23.02 -7.27 -28.66
C VAL A 76 23.96 -8.30 -29.28
N SER A 77 23.81 -9.58 -28.94
CA SER A 77 24.59 -10.67 -29.52
C SER A 77 23.71 -11.89 -29.65
N GLU A 78 23.85 -12.61 -30.76
CA GLU A 78 23.02 -13.76 -31.11
C GLU A 78 23.55 -15.07 -30.47
N GLN A 79 24.84 -15.16 -30.12
CA GLN A 79 25.43 -16.37 -29.53
C GLN A 79 26.49 -16.06 -28.46
N PRO A 80 26.21 -16.34 -27.17
CA PRO A 80 24.87 -16.62 -26.61
C PRO A 80 23.97 -15.39 -26.74
N SER A 81 22.64 -15.58 -26.85
CA SER A 81 21.66 -14.49 -26.90
C SER A 81 21.82 -13.56 -25.71
N LYS A 82 22.41 -12.39 -25.93
CA LYS A 82 22.62 -11.35 -24.91
C LYS A 82 21.66 -10.22 -25.19
N PHE A 83 20.83 -9.88 -24.21
CA PHE A 83 19.94 -8.74 -24.28
C PHE A 83 20.51 -7.56 -23.48
N ALA A 84 20.31 -6.35 -23.98
CA ALA A 84 20.58 -5.13 -23.25
C ALA A 84 19.36 -4.22 -23.21
N VAL A 85 19.36 -3.32 -22.23
CA VAL A 85 18.35 -2.28 -22.10
C VAL A 85 18.84 -1.07 -22.90
N CYS A 86 18.17 -0.78 -24.00
CA CYS A 86 18.54 0.30 -24.92
C CYS A 86 17.57 1.47 -24.81
N VAL A 87 18.11 2.68 -24.88
CA VAL A 87 17.31 3.90 -24.96
C VAL A 87 17.02 4.20 -26.43
N SER A 88 15.81 3.90 -26.89
CA SER A 88 15.46 4.03 -28.32
C SER A 88 15.08 5.45 -28.74
N LYS A 89 14.54 6.25 -27.81
CA LYS A 89 14.14 7.64 -28.09
C LYS A 89 14.33 8.50 -26.87
N THR A 90 14.99 9.64 -27.05
CA THR A 90 15.19 10.65 -26.01
C THR A 90 14.76 12.02 -26.49
N ALA A 91 13.87 12.64 -25.74
CA ALA A 91 13.61 14.06 -25.76
C ALA A 91 13.83 14.55 -24.32
N LEU A 92 14.94 15.23 -24.06
CA LEU A 92 15.35 15.64 -22.71
C LEU A 92 15.03 17.11 -22.41
N THR A 93 14.57 17.86 -23.41
CA THR A 93 14.25 19.27 -23.27
C THR A 93 12.94 19.45 -22.51
N HIS A 94 12.99 20.25 -21.45
CA HIS A 94 11.82 20.65 -20.67
C HIS A 94 11.41 22.07 -21.05
N ASN A 95 10.11 22.30 -21.14
CA ASN A 95 9.54 23.64 -21.36
C ASN A 95 9.12 24.32 -20.04
N HIS A 96 9.59 23.80 -18.91
CA HIS A 96 9.29 24.32 -17.59
C HIS A 96 10.50 24.16 -16.68
N LYS A 97 10.55 24.95 -15.60
CA LYS A 97 11.62 24.85 -14.62
C LYS A 97 11.60 23.48 -13.94
N LEU A 98 12.77 22.86 -13.89
CA LEU A 98 13.05 21.74 -13.00
C LEU A 98 13.63 22.30 -11.71
N GLY A 99 13.12 21.84 -10.57
CA GLY A 99 13.58 22.29 -9.27
C GLY A 99 13.64 21.14 -8.30
N LEU A 100 14.74 21.08 -7.53
CA LEU A 100 14.91 20.07 -6.47
C LEU A 100 13.79 20.16 -5.42
N ARG A 101 13.34 21.37 -5.11
CA ARG A 101 12.20 21.58 -4.20
C ARG A 101 10.93 20.92 -4.73
N SER A 102 10.57 21.20 -5.99
CA SER A 102 9.41 20.58 -6.65
C SER A 102 9.55 19.06 -6.74
N TYR A 103 10.76 18.56 -7.04
CA TYR A 103 11.10 17.15 -7.01
C TYR A 103 10.77 16.52 -5.66
N LYS A 104 11.28 17.11 -4.56
CA LYS A 104 11.10 16.60 -3.20
C LYS A 104 9.64 16.67 -2.73
N HIS A 105 8.81 17.56 -3.26
CA HIS A 105 7.40 17.67 -2.84
C HIS A 105 6.45 16.63 -3.49
N TYR A 106 6.85 15.95 -4.55
CA TYR A 106 5.98 14.94 -5.15
C TYR A 106 5.75 13.76 -4.20
N ALA A 107 4.49 13.32 -4.05
CA ALA A 107 4.11 12.26 -3.12
C ALA A 107 4.92 10.96 -3.29
N ALA A 108 5.17 10.54 -4.53
CA ALA A 108 5.99 9.36 -4.82
C ALA A 108 7.45 9.49 -4.34
N ASN A 109 8.00 10.71 -4.33
CA ASN A 109 9.36 10.96 -3.85
C ASN A 109 9.39 11.20 -2.33
N ARG A 110 8.33 11.81 -1.76
CA ARG A 110 8.17 12.01 -0.30
C ARG A 110 7.98 10.72 0.47
N MET A 111 7.40 9.71 -0.18
CA MET A 111 7.13 8.37 0.36
C MET A 111 7.97 7.30 -0.33
N SER A 112 9.25 7.60 -0.55
CA SER A 112 10.24 6.66 -1.07
C SER A 112 10.79 5.80 0.07
N VAL A 113 9.92 5.00 0.68
CA VAL A 113 10.26 4.18 1.84
C VAL A 113 10.69 2.78 1.36
N ASN A 114 11.84 2.30 1.85
CA ASN A 114 12.35 0.97 1.53
C ASN A 114 11.42 -0.14 2.06
N GLY A 115 11.51 -1.34 1.47
CA GLY A 115 10.67 -2.49 1.85
C GLY A 115 10.75 -2.84 3.33
N GLU A 116 11.96 -2.91 3.89
CA GLU A 116 12.21 -3.24 5.30
C GLU A 116 11.56 -2.24 6.28
N VAL A 117 11.67 -0.94 5.98
CA VAL A 117 11.05 0.12 6.79
C VAL A 117 9.52 0.02 6.70
N LEU A 118 8.97 -0.34 5.54
CA LEU A 118 7.52 -0.56 5.38
C LEU A 118 7.02 -1.77 6.20
N GLU A 119 7.78 -2.85 6.29
CA GLU A 119 7.44 -4.02 7.12
C GLU A 119 7.45 -3.66 8.61
N THR A 120 8.43 -2.86 9.04
CA THR A 120 8.49 -2.37 10.42
C THR A 120 7.31 -1.43 10.71
N VAL A 121 6.96 -0.55 9.77
CA VAL A 121 5.77 0.32 9.90
C VAL A 121 4.48 -0.50 9.98
N ASP A 122 4.35 -1.59 9.23
CA ASP A 122 3.19 -2.49 9.33
C ASP A 122 3.11 -3.15 10.72
N SER A 123 4.24 -3.58 11.27
CA SER A 123 4.34 -4.13 12.61
C SER A 123 3.99 -3.10 13.69
N LEU A 124 4.53 -1.89 13.60
CA LEU A 124 4.20 -0.77 14.50
C LEU A 124 2.71 -0.41 14.43
N TRP A 125 2.14 -0.38 13.23
CA TRP A 125 0.72 -0.12 13.06
C TRP A 125 -0.15 -1.22 13.67
N LYS A 126 0.19 -2.50 13.47
CA LYS A 126 -0.49 -3.65 14.09
C LYS A 126 -0.43 -3.62 15.62
N ALA A 127 0.69 -3.18 16.18
CA ALA A 127 0.88 -2.94 17.62
C ALA A 127 0.10 -1.73 18.15
N GLY A 128 -0.64 -1.00 17.29
CA GLY A 128 -1.45 0.15 17.70
C GLY A 128 -0.68 1.45 17.84
N ALA A 129 0.53 1.56 17.28
CA ALA A 129 1.31 2.79 17.33
C ALA A 129 0.54 3.97 16.72
N LYS A 130 0.68 5.14 17.35
CA LYS A 130 0.04 6.37 16.89
C LYS A 130 0.67 6.84 15.58
N THR A 131 -0.12 7.42 14.68
CA THR A 131 0.36 7.95 13.39
C THR A 131 1.54 8.91 13.51
N LYS A 132 1.60 9.72 14.57
CA LYS A 132 2.75 10.62 14.83
C LYS A 132 4.05 9.86 15.10
N SER A 133 3.97 8.74 15.83
CA SER A 133 5.12 7.88 16.11
C SER A 133 5.58 7.16 14.85
N ILE A 134 4.65 6.64 14.04
CA ILE A 134 4.95 6.03 12.73
C ILE A 134 5.61 7.05 11.79
N LEU A 135 5.10 8.28 11.75
CA LEU A 135 5.69 9.36 10.94
C LEU A 135 7.14 9.65 11.38
N LYS A 136 7.37 9.78 12.69
CA LYS A 136 8.69 10.03 13.26
C LYS A 136 9.66 8.90 12.89
N PHE A 137 9.23 7.64 13.04
CA PHE A 137 10.01 6.48 12.66
C PHE A 137 10.43 6.50 11.18
N ILE A 138 9.52 6.84 10.26
CA ILE A 138 9.86 6.92 8.82
C ILE A 138 10.91 8.00 8.57
N VAL A 139 10.80 9.16 9.21
CA VAL A 139 11.76 10.26 9.06
C VAL A 139 13.14 9.88 9.62
N GLU A 140 13.19 9.13 10.72
CA GLU A 140 14.44 8.73 11.37
C GLU A 140 15.15 7.57 10.67
N ASN A 141 14.40 6.71 9.96
CA ASN A 141 14.92 5.47 9.37
C ASN A 141 14.93 5.48 7.84
N SER A 142 14.70 6.64 7.20
CA SER A 142 14.78 6.76 5.74
C SER A 142 15.06 8.19 5.29
N ASP A 143 15.57 8.36 4.07
CA ASP A 143 15.74 9.68 3.42
C ASP A 143 14.42 10.33 2.96
N SER A 144 13.29 9.76 3.37
CA SER A 144 11.96 10.26 3.01
C SER A 144 11.60 11.52 3.81
N ASN A 145 10.83 12.40 3.17
CA ASN A 145 10.24 13.57 3.83
C ASN A 145 8.69 13.50 3.79
N PRO A 146 8.10 12.52 4.49
CA PRO A 146 6.65 12.29 4.51
C PRO A 146 5.92 13.45 5.19
N THR A 147 4.72 13.78 4.72
CA THR A 147 3.81 14.64 5.50
C THR A 147 2.89 13.80 6.39
N PRO A 148 2.27 14.40 7.42
CA PRO A 148 1.28 13.70 8.25
C PRO A 148 0.16 13.05 7.42
N GLN A 149 -0.24 13.68 6.32
CA GLN A 149 -1.26 13.13 5.41
C GLN A 149 -0.77 11.86 4.71
N ASP A 150 0.51 11.79 4.36
CA ASP A 150 1.07 10.60 3.72
C ASP A 150 1.13 9.42 4.69
N ALA A 151 1.53 9.65 5.94
CA ALA A 151 1.49 8.62 6.99
C ALA A 151 0.07 8.10 7.23
N GLN A 152 -0.93 8.99 7.25
CA GLN A 152 -2.34 8.59 7.32
C GLN A 152 -2.77 7.78 6.09
N ASN A 153 -2.35 8.18 4.89
CA ASN A 153 -2.67 7.47 3.65
C ASN A 153 -2.03 6.07 3.65
N LEU A 154 -0.79 5.95 4.14
CA LEU A 154 -0.07 4.68 4.29
C LEU A 154 -0.85 3.75 5.23
N ILE A 155 -1.16 4.21 6.44
CA ILE A 155 -1.95 3.43 7.41
C ILE A 155 -3.33 3.05 6.85
N ARG A 156 -4.00 3.95 6.12
CA ARG A 156 -5.27 3.66 5.47
C ARG A 156 -5.14 2.54 4.43
N ASN A 157 -4.03 2.51 3.68
CA ASN A 157 -3.76 1.46 2.71
C ASN A 157 -3.40 0.14 3.38
N LEU A 158 -2.63 0.16 4.49
CA LEU A 158 -2.35 -1.03 5.31
C LEU A 158 -3.65 -1.63 5.88
N LYS A 159 -4.53 -0.79 6.43
CA LYS A 159 -5.89 -1.19 6.85
C LYS A 159 -6.68 -1.86 5.73
N LYS A 160 -6.67 -1.28 4.53
CA LYS A 160 -7.36 -1.86 3.37
C LYS A 160 -6.80 -3.21 2.97
N ARG A 161 -5.48 -3.40 3.03
CA ARG A 161 -4.84 -4.70 2.73
C ARG A 161 -5.21 -5.76 3.77
N ALA A 162 -5.17 -5.40 5.05
CA ALA A 162 -5.62 -6.27 6.13
C ALA A 162 -7.11 -6.63 6.02
N GLN A 163 -7.96 -5.68 5.62
CA GLN A 163 -9.39 -5.89 5.40
C GLN A 163 -9.70 -6.64 4.09
N GLY A 164 -8.83 -6.56 3.08
CA GLY A 164 -9.00 -7.25 1.79
C GLY A 164 -8.96 -8.77 1.90
N GLY A 165 -8.42 -9.32 2.99
CA GLY A 165 -8.54 -10.73 3.36
C GLY A 165 -9.81 -11.09 4.15
N MET A 166 -10.58 -10.08 4.59
CA MET A 166 -11.77 -10.27 5.43
C MET A 166 -13.03 -9.94 4.62
N THR A 167 -13.72 -10.98 4.13
CA THR A 167 -14.94 -10.81 3.32
C THR A 167 -16.02 -9.99 4.06
N ARG A 168 -16.87 -9.28 3.30
CA ARG A 168 -17.96 -8.42 3.82
C ARG A 168 -18.87 -9.14 4.85
N SER A 169 -18.98 -10.46 4.72
CA SER A 169 -19.70 -11.37 5.63
C SER A 169 -19.08 -11.45 7.03
N HIS A 170 -17.75 -11.44 7.13
CA HIS A 170 -17.04 -11.53 8.41
C HIS A 170 -17.22 -10.26 9.27
N ARG A 171 -17.43 -9.10 8.63
CA ARG A 171 -17.68 -7.82 9.31
C ARG A 171 -19.07 -7.75 9.94
N ILE A 172 -20.09 -8.38 9.32
CA ILE A 172 -21.43 -8.49 9.89
C ILE A 172 -21.39 -9.45 11.08
N LYS A 173 -20.66 -10.58 10.96
CA LYS A 173 -20.48 -11.51 12.07
C LYS A 173 -19.75 -10.86 13.26
N SER A 174 -18.63 -10.17 13.06
CA SER A 174 -17.93 -9.52 14.19
C SER A 174 -18.74 -8.40 14.84
N GLY A 175 -19.51 -7.64 14.04
CA GLY A 175 -20.44 -6.62 14.53
C GLY A 175 -21.62 -7.20 15.32
N CYS A 176 -22.18 -8.33 14.88
CA CYS A 176 -23.24 -9.02 15.60
C CYS A 176 -22.74 -9.62 16.93
N TRP A 177 -21.52 -10.16 16.97
CA TRP A 177 -20.95 -10.71 18.21
C TRP A 177 -20.61 -9.63 19.25
N THR A 178 -20.17 -8.44 18.83
CA THR A 178 -19.94 -7.32 19.75
C THR A 178 -21.24 -6.67 20.23
N PHE A 179 -22.29 -6.64 19.41
CA PHE A 179 -23.62 -6.15 19.82
C PHE A 179 -24.33 -7.14 20.77
N ALA A 180 -24.22 -8.45 20.52
CA ALA A 180 -24.75 -9.49 21.40
C ALA A 180 -24.07 -9.48 22.78
N ARG A 181 -22.77 -9.18 22.83
CA ARG A 181 -22.04 -8.99 24.09
C ARG A 181 -22.55 -7.78 24.89
N PHE A 182 -22.98 -6.71 24.22
CA PHE A 182 -23.53 -5.52 24.89
C PHE A 182 -24.94 -5.73 25.46
N LEU A 183 -25.78 -6.50 24.77
CA LEU A 183 -27.11 -6.86 25.25
C LEU A 183 -27.05 -7.84 26.43
N ALA A 184 -26.12 -8.80 26.41
CA ALA A 184 -25.93 -9.75 27.51
C ALA A 184 -25.57 -9.03 28.83
N THR A 185 -24.71 -8.01 28.79
CA THR A 185 -24.36 -7.22 29.98
C THR A 185 -25.53 -6.36 30.47
N TRP A 186 -26.36 -5.84 29.55
CA TRP A 186 -27.54 -5.02 29.90
C TRP A 186 -28.66 -5.84 30.53
N VAL A 187 -28.90 -7.07 30.05
CA VAL A 187 -29.92 -7.97 30.62
C VAL A 187 -29.51 -8.44 32.02
N VAL A 188 -28.22 -8.73 32.25
CA VAL A 188 -27.72 -9.04 33.60
C VAL A 188 -27.88 -7.84 34.53
N TYR A 189 -27.57 -6.62 34.07
CA TYR A 189 -27.71 -5.39 34.87
C TYR A 189 -29.17 -5.05 35.23
N LEU A 190 -30.14 -5.43 34.39
CA LEU A 190 -31.57 -5.27 34.69
C LEU A 190 -32.14 -6.36 35.60
N TRP A 191 -31.57 -7.56 35.62
CA TRP A 191 -32.03 -8.68 36.47
C TRP A 191 -31.40 -8.67 37.87
N THR A 192 -30.23 -8.05 38.05
CA THR A 192 -29.58 -7.85 39.36
C THR A 192 -29.83 -6.44 39.92
N ARG A 193 -31.08 -5.95 39.88
CA ARG A 193 -31.49 -4.81 40.70
C ARG A 193 -31.98 -5.32 42.06
N PRO A 194 -31.18 -5.23 43.14
CA PRO A 194 -31.71 -5.45 44.48
C PRO A 194 -32.59 -4.26 44.85
N THR A 195 -33.88 -4.50 45.06
CA THR A 195 -34.74 -3.55 45.79
C THR A 195 -34.20 -3.45 47.22
N LYS A 196 -33.93 -2.22 47.66
CA LYS A 196 -33.46 -1.92 49.02
C LYS A 196 -34.42 -2.49 50.05
N ARG A 197 -34.00 -3.57 50.72
CA ARG A 197 -34.15 -3.92 52.14
C ARG A 197 -34.12 -5.44 52.24
N GLU A 198 -32.98 -5.96 52.70
CA GLU A 198 -32.87 -7.02 53.70
C GLU A 198 -31.42 -7.47 53.74
N SER A 199 -30.68 -6.79 54.60
CA SER A 199 -29.38 -7.19 55.09
C SER A 199 -29.55 -8.21 56.21
N GLN A 200 -28.69 -9.23 56.18
CA GLN A 200 -28.27 -10.11 57.28
C GLN A 200 -29.02 -11.46 57.43
N LEU A 201 -28.21 -12.47 57.77
CA LEU A 201 -28.50 -13.90 57.99
C LEU A 201 -28.46 -14.71 56.69
N ALA A 202 -27.64 -15.74 56.48
CA ALA A 202 -26.99 -16.66 57.39
C ALA A 202 -25.72 -17.24 56.73
N LEU A 203 -24.58 -17.16 57.40
CA LEU A 203 -23.87 -18.28 58.04
C LEU A 203 -23.17 -19.30 57.12
N ARG A 204 -21.85 -19.29 57.30
CA ARG A 204 -20.96 -20.44 57.58
C ARG A 204 -20.78 -21.52 56.51
N SER A 205 -19.52 -21.58 56.06
CA SER A 205 -18.64 -22.76 56.12
C SER A 205 -19.12 -24.05 55.47
N LYS A 206 -18.44 -24.45 54.38
CA LYS A 206 -17.73 -25.73 54.33
C LYS A 206 -16.68 -25.75 53.20
N GLN A 207 -15.62 -26.46 53.53
CA GLN A 207 -14.28 -26.52 52.95
C GLN A 207 -14.16 -27.18 51.56
N ASN A 208 -12.94 -27.04 51.02
CA ASN A 208 -12.22 -27.94 50.10
C ASN A 208 -12.70 -27.94 48.63
N THR A 209 -11.90 -27.56 47.64
CA THR A 209 -10.63 -28.21 47.28
C THR A 209 -9.81 -27.33 46.32
N LEU A 210 -8.49 -27.35 46.49
CA LEU A 210 -7.48 -26.89 45.52
C LEU A 210 -7.43 -27.84 44.31
N TRP A 211 -7.08 -27.34 43.11
CA TRP A 211 -5.84 -27.70 42.42
C TRP A 211 -5.44 -26.59 41.43
N ILE A 212 -4.16 -26.23 41.51
CA ILE A 212 -3.39 -25.34 40.66
C ILE A 212 -2.88 -26.17 39.48
N TYR A 213 -2.79 -25.62 38.26
CA TYR A 213 -1.52 -25.59 37.50
C TYR A 213 -1.46 -24.35 36.61
N SER A 214 -0.43 -23.55 36.88
CA SER A 214 0.09 -22.48 36.05
C SER A 214 1.56 -22.80 35.78
N THR A 215 2.05 -22.31 34.64
CA THR A 215 3.46 -22.23 34.19
C THR A 215 4.11 -23.57 33.83
N ASP A 216 5.13 -23.63 32.99
CA ASP A 216 5.66 -22.89 31.83
C ASP A 216 6.94 -23.69 31.50
N SER A 217 7.48 -23.57 30.28
CA SER A 217 8.86 -23.98 29.92
C SER A 217 9.20 -25.49 29.88
N GLN A 218 9.44 -26.01 28.68
CA GLN A 218 10.81 -26.33 28.23
C GLN A 218 10.84 -26.88 26.79
N TRP A 219 11.87 -26.44 26.08
CA TRP A 219 12.21 -26.69 24.69
C TRP A 219 12.52 -28.17 24.38
N ARG A 220 12.03 -28.64 23.23
CA ARG A 220 12.84 -29.26 22.18
C ARG A 220 12.29 -28.87 20.81
#